data_AF-A0AAE0EAJ8-F1
#
_entry.id   AF-A0AAE0EAJ8-F1
#
_cell.length_a   1.000
_cell.length_b   1.000
_cell.length_c   1.000
_cell.angle_alpha   90.00
_cell.angle_beta   90.00
_cell.angle_gamma   90.00
#
_symmetry.space_group_name_H-M   'P 1'
#
loop_
_entity.id
_entity.type
_entity.pdbx_description
1 polymer ?
#
loop_
_entity_poly.entity_id
_entity_poly.type
_entity_poly.pdbx_seq_one_letter_code
_entity_poly.pdbx_strand_id
1 'polypeptide(L)'
;MPKLFCPLNVQSALIKAGLGNTVNAIVPLNADVYESSSSLPFGGDFRTNIHDLMLSIVKFYSDNGLPFTVNIYPFISPYIDANFPVEYAFFDGNSSPIDDGGTSYNNMFDANHDTLVHALQNNGYGNLPIIVREIGWPTD
;
A
#
# COMPACT_ATOMS: atom_id res chain seq x y z
N MET A 1 4.41 2.80 29.13
CA MET A 1 5.55 2.84 28.18
C MET A 1 5.00 2.55 26.79
N PRO A 2 5.15 3.45 25.80
CA PRO A 2 4.76 3.12 24.44
C PRO A 2 5.65 1.97 23.97
N LYS A 3 5.05 0.91 23.42
CA LYS A 3 5.80 -0.21 22.85
C LYS A 3 6.64 0.34 21.71
N LEU A 4 7.95 0.19 21.84
CA LEU A 4 8.93 0.69 20.91
C LEU A 4 8.71 0.02 19.54
N PHE A 5 8.34 0.81 18.54
CA PHE A 5 8.17 0.36 17.17
C PHE A 5 9.51 -0.17 16.65
N CYS A 6 9.61 -1.47 16.36
CA CYS A 6 10.88 -2.17 16.07
C CYS A 6 11.77 -1.47 15.00
N PRO A 7 11.22 -0.95 13.89
CA PRO A 7 12.01 -0.22 12.88
C PRO A 7 12.68 1.05 13.40
N LEU A 8 12.09 1.72 14.39
CA LEU A 8 12.63 2.97 14.93
C LEU A 8 14.02 2.79 15.53
N ASN A 9 14.23 1.68 16.26
CA ASN A 9 15.52 1.37 16.86
C ASN A 9 16.57 1.05 15.82
N VAL A 10 16.18 0.27 14.80
CA VAL A 10 17.08 -0.11 13.71
C VAL A 10 17.49 1.13 12.92
N GLN A 11 16.53 2.00 12.55
CA GLN A 11 16.82 3.24 11.85
C GLN A 11 17.71 4.17 12.69
N SER A 12 17.44 4.29 14.00
CA SER A 12 18.28 5.06 14.91
C SER A 12 19.72 4.53 14.97
N ALA A 13 19.90 3.21 14.94
CA ALA A 13 21.21 2.58 14.91
C ALA A 13 21.94 2.84 13.57
N LEU A 14 21.22 2.75 12.44
CA LEU A 14 21.75 3.06 11.11
C LEU A 14 22.19 4.53 11.00
N ILE A 15 21.40 5.47 11.51
CA ILE A 15 21.76 6.89 11.58
C ILE A 15 23.02 7.10 12.42
N LYS A 16 23.10 6.50 13.62
CA LYS A 16 24.28 6.59 14.49
C LYS A 16 25.53 5.99 13.85
N ALA A 17 25.38 4.97 13.01
CA ALA A 17 26.46 4.35 12.25
C ALA A 17 26.85 5.12 10.97
N GLY A 18 26.17 6.24 10.65
CA GLY A 18 26.41 7.01 9.43
C GLY A 18 25.82 6.38 8.15
N LEU A 19 24.93 5.38 8.30
CA LEU A 19 24.31 4.63 7.20
C LEU A 19 22.87 5.07 6.89
N GLY A 20 22.33 6.02 7.66
CA GLY A 20 20.90 6.41 7.58
C GLY A 20 20.44 6.97 6.23
N ASN A 21 21.36 7.35 5.34
CA ASN A 21 21.06 7.82 3.98
C ASN A 21 21.26 6.73 2.90
N THR A 22 21.70 5.54 3.28
CA THR A 22 22.05 4.45 2.35
C THR A 22 21.27 3.18 2.64
N VAL A 23 20.96 2.93 3.91
CA VAL A 23 20.21 1.77 4.35
C VAL A 23 19.00 2.23 5.15
N ASN A 24 17.83 1.75 4.76
CA ASN A 24 16.55 2.13 5.35
C ASN A 24 15.93 0.93 6.06
N ALA A 25 15.48 1.15 7.30
CA ALA A 25 14.66 0.17 8.02
C ALA A 25 13.18 0.36 7.66
N ILE A 26 12.60 -0.63 6.99
CA ILE A 26 11.20 -0.63 6.57
C ILE A 26 10.42 -1.79 7.20
N VAL A 27 9.10 -1.66 7.27
CA VAL A 27 8.15 -2.73 7.53
C VAL A 27 7.56 -3.19 6.19
N PRO A 28 7.63 -4.49 5.84
CA PRO A 28 6.86 -5.01 4.72
C PRO A 28 5.37 -4.93 5.04
N LEU A 29 4.61 -4.27 4.17
CA LEU A 29 3.16 -4.12 4.30
C LEU A 29 2.51 -4.78 3.09
N ASN A 30 1.41 -5.51 3.29
CA ASN A 30 0.59 -5.98 2.17
C ASN A 30 -0.54 -4.99 1.93
N ALA A 31 -1.21 -5.10 0.79
CA ALA A 31 -2.38 -4.29 0.45
C ALA A 31 -3.56 -4.44 1.43
N ASP A 32 -3.54 -5.43 2.33
CA ASP A 32 -4.56 -5.66 3.35
C ASP A 32 -4.49 -4.68 4.53
N VAL A 33 -3.61 -3.68 4.49
CA VAL A 33 -3.52 -2.62 5.53
C VAL A 33 -4.44 -1.42 5.24
N TYR A 34 -4.96 -1.31 4.02
CA TYR A 34 -5.93 -0.31 3.61
C TYR A 34 -7.18 -0.97 3.04
N GLU A 35 -8.27 -0.23 3.07
CA GLU A 35 -9.58 -0.61 2.55
C GLU A 35 -10.22 0.56 1.82
N SER A 36 -11.27 0.31 1.06
CA SER A 36 -12.07 1.37 0.46
C SER A 36 -13.50 1.34 1.00
N SER A 37 -13.97 2.48 1.47
CA SER A 37 -15.35 2.66 1.93
C SER A 37 -16.39 2.66 0.80
N SER A 38 -15.95 2.84 -0.45
CA SER A 38 -16.81 2.96 -1.63
C SER A 38 -16.60 1.85 -2.66
N SER A 39 -15.72 0.88 -2.39
CA SER A 39 -15.16 -0.09 -3.36
C SER A 39 -14.37 0.53 -4.52
N LEU A 40 -14.21 1.85 -4.55
CA LEU A 40 -13.45 2.60 -5.54
C LEU A 40 -12.20 3.24 -4.91
N PRO A 41 -11.12 3.49 -5.67
CA PRO A 41 -9.88 4.04 -5.12
C PRO A 41 -10.05 5.33 -4.31
N PHE A 42 -10.92 6.26 -4.70
CA PHE A 42 -11.16 7.52 -3.98
C PHE A 42 -11.57 7.33 -2.52
N GLY A 43 -12.21 6.19 -2.20
CA GLY A 43 -12.67 5.84 -0.86
C GLY A 43 -11.59 5.21 0.01
N GLY A 44 -10.33 5.16 -0.46
CA GLY A 44 -9.20 4.52 0.19
C GLY A 44 -8.81 5.15 1.53
N ASP A 45 -8.69 4.32 2.55
CA ASP A 45 -8.18 4.68 3.87
C ASP A 45 -7.48 3.49 4.53
N PHE A 46 -6.66 3.73 5.56
CA PHE A 46 -6.14 2.64 6.38
C PHE A 46 -7.27 1.97 7.13
N ARG A 47 -7.19 0.64 7.27
CA ARG A 47 -8.23 -0.13 7.95
C ARG A 47 -8.47 0.36 9.36
N THR A 48 -9.74 0.51 9.70
CA THR A 48 -10.17 1.12 10.97
C THR A 48 -9.50 0.48 12.20
N ASN A 49 -9.36 -0.85 12.22
CA ASN A 49 -8.83 -1.59 13.37
C ASN A 49 -7.30 -1.48 13.56
N ILE A 50 -6.57 -0.94 12.59
CA ILE A 50 -5.11 -0.75 12.62
C ILE A 50 -4.71 0.68 12.23
N HIS A 51 -5.66 1.60 12.13
CA HIS A 51 -5.47 2.95 11.63
C HIS A 51 -4.36 3.71 12.39
N ASP A 52 -4.43 3.76 13.72
CA ASP A 52 -3.43 4.45 14.56
C ASP A 52 -2.03 3.81 14.46
N LEU A 53 -1.98 2.49 14.27
CA LEU A 53 -0.73 1.79 14.02
C LEU A 53 -0.16 2.26 12.67
N MET A 54 -0.95 2.22 11.61
CA MET A 54 -0.54 2.67 10.27
C MET A 54 -0.08 4.13 10.27
N LEU A 55 -0.80 5.03 10.95
CA LEU A 55 -0.37 6.41 11.11
C LEU A 55 1.00 6.51 11.80
N SER A 56 1.27 5.68 12.81
CA SER A 56 2.57 5.65 13.48
C SER A 56 3.69 5.19 12.53
N ILE A 57 3.40 4.22 11.65
CA ILE A 57 4.35 3.72 10.63
C ILE A 57 4.63 4.79 9.58
N VAL A 58 3.57 5.36 8.99
CA VAL A 58 3.66 6.36 7.92
C VAL A 58 4.33 7.63 8.43
N LYS A 59 4.02 8.07 9.66
CA LYS A 59 4.74 9.16 10.31
C LYS A 59 6.22 8.87 10.43
N PHE A 60 6.59 7.67 10.90
CA PHE A 60 7.99 7.27 11.00
C PHE A 60 8.69 7.31 9.63
N TYR A 61 8.05 6.84 8.56
CA TYR A 61 8.60 6.93 7.21
C TYR A 61 8.78 8.38 6.76
N SER A 62 7.75 9.20 6.92
CA SER A 62 7.78 10.62 6.54
C SER A 62 8.86 11.40 7.29
N ASP A 63 8.98 11.21 8.61
CA ASP A 63 9.98 11.89 9.45
C ASP A 63 11.42 11.54 9.06
N ASN A 64 11.64 10.36 8.47
CA ASN A 64 12.95 9.85 8.08
C ASN A 64 13.19 9.86 6.56
N GLY A 65 12.28 10.44 5.77
CA GLY A 65 12.39 10.49 4.30
C GLY A 65 12.36 9.11 3.63
N LEU A 66 11.69 8.13 4.25
CA LEU A 66 11.59 6.76 3.75
C LEU A 66 10.35 6.58 2.87
N PRO A 67 10.39 5.70 1.85
CA PRO A 67 9.21 5.36 1.09
C PRO A 67 8.25 4.45 1.87
N PHE A 68 6.96 4.53 1.56
CA PHE A 68 6.02 3.47 1.91
C PHE A 68 6.29 2.27 1.01
N THR A 69 6.42 1.08 1.60
CA THR A 69 6.63 -0.15 0.83
C THR A 69 5.44 -1.07 0.94
N VAL A 70 4.91 -1.51 -0.20
CA VAL A 70 3.70 -2.34 -0.28
C VAL A 70 3.91 -3.55 -1.17
N ASN A 71 3.26 -4.65 -0.80
CA ASN A 71 3.10 -5.83 -1.64
C ASN A 71 1.68 -5.86 -2.19
N ILE A 72 1.54 -5.94 -3.51
CA ILE A 72 0.25 -5.94 -4.20
C ILE A 72 0.15 -7.23 -5.02
N TYR A 73 -0.85 -8.05 -4.71
CA TYR A 73 -1.06 -9.36 -5.32
C TYR A 73 -2.46 -9.44 -5.93
N PRO A 74 -2.68 -8.93 -7.15
CA PRO A 74 -4.02 -8.90 -7.74
C PRO A 74 -4.62 -10.29 -7.94
N PHE A 75 -3.77 -11.31 -8.12
CA PHE A 75 -4.18 -12.71 -8.30
C PHE A 75 -5.03 -13.25 -7.15
N ILE A 76 -4.94 -12.66 -5.95
CA ILE A 76 -5.70 -13.13 -4.77
C ILE A 76 -7.20 -12.85 -4.94
N SER A 77 -7.59 -11.77 -5.63
CA SER A 77 -8.99 -11.32 -5.69
C SER A 77 -9.97 -12.37 -6.27
N PRO A 78 -9.68 -13.05 -7.40
CA PRO A 78 -10.51 -14.15 -7.89
C PRO A 78 -10.69 -15.35 -6.93
N TYR A 79 -9.77 -15.58 -6.00
CA TYR A 79 -9.90 -16.65 -5.00
C TYR A 79 -10.75 -16.23 -3.79
N ILE A 80 -10.91 -14.92 -3.56
CA ILE A 80 -11.75 -14.36 -2.49
C ILE A 80 -13.19 -14.18 -2.97
N ASP A 81 -13.38 -13.67 -4.18
CA ASP A 81 -14.68 -13.44 -4.79
C ASP A 81 -14.77 -14.14 -6.15
N ALA A 82 -15.65 -15.15 -6.23
CA ALA A 82 -15.87 -15.94 -7.43
C ALA A 82 -16.48 -15.13 -8.60
N ASN A 83 -17.03 -13.94 -8.32
CA ASN A 83 -17.54 -13.03 -9.36
C ASN A 83 -16.52 -11.96 -9.76
N PHE A 84 -15.32 -11.96 -9.16
CA PHE A 84 -14.29 -11.00 -9.51
C PHE A 84 -13.85 -11.19 -10.98
N PRO A 85 -13.78 -10.12 -11.78
CA PRO A 85 -13.38 -10.21 -13.18
C PRO A 85 -11.92 -10.66 -13.29
N VAL A 86 -11.69 -11.88 -13.78
CA VAL A 86 -10.34 -12.47 -13.87
C VAL A 86 -9.45 -11.61 -14.77
N GLU A 87 -9.97 -11.13 -15.89
CA GLU A 87 -9.23 -10.31 -16.86
C GLU A 87 -8.71 -9.02 -16.23
N TYR A 88 -9.41 -8.50 -15.21
CA TYR A 88 -9.02 -7.31 -14.46
C TYR A 88 -7.85 -7.59 -13.50
N ALA A 89 -7.76 -8.81 -12.97
CA ALA A 89 -6.62 -9.25 -12.17
C ALA A 89 -5.40 -9.63 -12.99
N PHE A 90 -5.55 -10.06 -14.26
CA PHE A 90 -4.44 -10.62 -15.06
C PHE A 90 -3.96 -9.72 -16.21
N PHE A 91 -4.54 -8.52 -16.38
CA PHE A 91 -4.15 -7.53 -17.40
C PHE A 91 -4.39 -8.00 -18.85
N ASP A 92 -5.42 -8.82 -19.06
CA ASP A 92 -5.66 -9.49 -20.34
C ASP A 92 -6.20 -8.55 -21.43
N GLY A 93 -6.40 -7.26 -21.10
CA GLY A 93 -6.89 -6.22 -22.00
C GLY A 93 -8.39 -6.27 -22.31
N ASN A 94 -9.08 -7.31 -21.84
CA ASN A 94 -10.52 -7.53 -22.07
C ASN A 94 -11.40 -7.19 -20.85
N SER A 95 -10.81 -6.65 -19.78
CA SER A 95 -11.56 -6.26 -18.59
C SER A 95 -12.47 -5.07 -18.84
N SER A 96 -13.66 -5.09 -18.27
CA SER A 96 -14.49 -3.89 -18.14
C SER A 96 -13.85 -2.93 -17.14
N PRO A 97 -13.50 -1.70 -17.52
CA PRO A 97 -12.85 -0.77 -16.61
C PRO A 97 -13.79 -0.32 -15.50
N ILE A 98 -13.21 -0.02 -14.34
CA ILE A 98 -13.91 0.65 -13.25
C ILE A 98 -13.70 2.17 -13.43
N ASP A 99 -14.78 2.94 -13.37
CA ASP A 99 -14.72 4.41 -13.36
C ASP A 99 -14.79 4.94 -11.93
N ASP A 100 -13.82 5.76 -11.58
CA ASP A 100 -13.73 6.45 -10.30
C ASP A 100 -13.70 7.96 -10.53
N GLY A 101 -14.89 8.54 -10.64
CA GLY A 101 -15.04 10.00 -10.82
C GLY A 101 -14.37 10.52 -12.10
N GLY A 102 -14.34 9.73 -13.17
CA GLY A 102 -13.67 10.05 -14.42
C GLY A 102 -12.25 9.50 -14.57
N THR A 103 -11.70 8.84 -13.54
CA THR A 103 -10.47 8.05 -13.66
C THR A 103 -10.81 6.61 -13.97
N SER A 104 -10.37 6.11 -15.13
CA SER A 104 -10.68 4.75 -15.57
C SER A 104 -9.54 3.79 -15.22
N TYR A 105 -9.84 2.79 -14.40
CA TYR A 105 -8.91 1.71 -14.07
C TYR A 105 -9.21 0.48 -14.92
N ASN A 106 -8.23 0.08 -15.71
CA ASN A 106 -8.33 -1.08 -16.60
C ASN A 106 -7.72 -2.34 -15.98
N ASN A 107 -7.14 -2.25 -14.79
CA ASN A 107 -6.60 -3.39 -14.07
C ASN A 107 -6.66 -3.15 -12.55
N MET A 108 -6.68 -4.24 -11.81
CA MET A 108 -6.77 -4.24 -10.34
C MET A 108 -5.53 -3.65 -9.67
N PHE A 109 -4.35 -3.77 -10.27
CA PHE A 109 -3.12 -3.25 -9.68
C PHE A 109 -3.15 -1.72 -9.57
N ASP A 110 -3.49 -1.02 -10.66
CA ASP A 110 -3.57 0.44 -10.68
C ASP A 110 -4.64 0.94 -9.71
N ALA A 111 -5.82 0.30 -9.69
CA ALA A 111 -6.88 0.66 -8.73
C ALA A 111 -6.44 0.43 -7.28
N ASN A 112 -5.76 -0.69 -6.99
CA ASN A 112 -5.29 -1.00 -5.65
C ASN A 112 -4.17 -0.04 -5.21
N HIS A 113 -3.24 0.29 -6.12
CA HIS A 113 -2.20 1.29 -5.89
C HIS A 113 -2.81 2.66 -5.58
N ASP A 114 -3.80 3.11 -6.36
CA ASP A 114 -4.41 4.42 -6.12
C ASP A 114 -5.30 4.44 -4.87
N THR A 115 -5.84 3.29 -4.45
CA THR A 115 -6.47 3.16 -3.13
C THR A 115 -5.47 3.48 -2.01
N LEU A 116 -4.22 3.00 -2.11
CA LEU A 116 -3.14 3.36 -1.17
C LEU A 116 -2.76 4.84 -1.29
N VAL A 117 -2.70 5.39 -2.50
CA VAL A 117 -2.45 6.82 -2.73
C VAL A 117 -3.49 7.67 -1.98
N HIS A 118 -4.78 7.34 -2.14
CA HIS A 118 -5.87 8.01 -1.43
C HIS A 118 -5.75 7.83 0.09
N ALA A 119 -5.44 6.63 0.59
CA ALA A 119 -5.24 6.39 2.01
C ALA A 119 -4.12 7.26 2.59
N LEU A 120 -3.00 7.42 1.88
CA LEU A 120 -1.91 8.30 2.29
C LEU A 120 -2.33 9.78 2.23
N GLN A 121 -3.01 10.22 1.17
CA GLN A 121 -3.48 11.59 1.01
C GLN A 121 -4.48 12.00 2.11
N ASN A 122 -5.47 11.15 2.38
CA ASN A 122 -6.51 11.38 3.39
C ASN A 122 -5.91 11.54 4.79
N ASN A 123 -4.75 10.95 5.03
CA ASN A 123 -4.02 11.01 6.29
C ASN A 123 -2.87 12.03 6.32
N GLY A 124 -2.76 12.90 5.30
CA GLY A 124 -1.78 14.00 5.27
C GLY A 124 -0.38 13.60 4.79
N TYR A 125 -0.22 12.42 4.20
CA TYR A 125 1.05 11.86 3.72
C TYR A 125 1.10 11.62 2.21
N GLY A 126 0.30 12.36 1.43
CA GLY A 126 0.20 12.19 -0.02
C GLY A 126 1.50 12.40 -0.81
N ASN A 127 2.53 13.00 -0.21
CA ASN A 127 3.85 13.18 -0.81
C ASN A 127 4.83 12.03 -0.50
N LEU A 128 4.41 11.04 0.28
CA LEU A 128 5.28 9.92 0.66
C LEU A 128 5.49 9.01 -0.57
N PRO A 129 6.74 8.78 -1.03
CA PRO A 129 6.98 7.92 -2.18
C PRO A 129 6.50 6.49 -1.89
N ILE A 130 5.94 5.82 -2.89
CA ILE A 130 5.50 4.43 -2.79
C ILE A 130 6.47 3.54 -3.57
N ILE A 131 6.85 2.41 -3.00
CA ILE A 131 7.57 1.34 -3.67
C ILE A 131 6.73 0.06 -3.58
N VAL A 132 6.35 -0.48 -4.73
CA VAL A 132 5.82 -1.83 -4.81
C VAL A 132 6.99 -2.80 -4.72
N ARG A 133 7.04 -3.56 -3.61
CA ARG A 133 8.13 -4.50 -3.34
C ARG A 133 7.89 -5.88 -3.92
N GLU A 134 6.65 -6.35 -3.85
CA GLU A 134 6.26 -7.65 -4.37
C GLU A 134 4.99 -7.51 -5.19
N ILE A 135 5.02 -8.14 -6.36
CA ILE A 135 3.92 -8.35 -7.29
C ILE A 135 4.21 -9.65 -8.03
N GLY A 136 3.19 -10.46 -8.29
CA GLY A 136 3.35 -11.70 -9.03
C GLY A 136 2.07 -12.50 -9.11
N TRP A 137 2.10 -13.52 -9.96
CA TRP A 137 1.04 -14.52 -10.13
C TRP A 137 1.66 -15.92 -10.01
N PRO A 138 1.00 -16.86 -9.31
CA PRO A 138 1.38 -18.25 -9.34
C PRO A 138 1.25 -18.81 -10.76
N THR A 139 2.02 -19.86 -11.06
CA THR A 139 2.03 -20.50 -12.38
C THR A 139 1.13 -21.74 -12.46
N ASP A 140 0.55 -22.17 -11.34
CA ASP A 140 -0.18 -23.42 -11.15
C ASP A 140 -1.62 -23.22 -10.64
#